data_AF-A0A2K5M738-F1
#
_entry.id   AF-A0A2K5M738-F1
#
_cell.length_a   1.000
_cell.length_b   1.000
_cell.length_c   1.000
_cell.angle_alpha   90.00
_cell.angle_beta   90.00
_cell.angle_gamma   90.00
#
_symmetry.space_group_name_H-M   'P 1'
#
loop_
_entity.id
_entity.type
_entity.pdbx_description
1 polymer ?
#
loop_
_entity_poly.entity_id
_entity_poly.type
_entity_poly.pdbx_seq_one_letter_code
_entity_poly.pdbx_strand_id
1 'polypeptide(L)'
;MRFLAATFLLLALSTAAQAEPVQFKDCGSVDGVIKEVNVSPCPTQPCQLSKGQSYSVNVTFTSNIQSKSSKAVVHGILMGVPVPFPIPEPDGCKSGINCPIQKDKTYSYLNKLPVKSEYPSVSHL
;
A
#
# COMPACT_ATOMS: atom_id res chain seq x y z
N MET A 1 -56.84 -16.53 2.00
CA MET A 1 -55.39 -16.79 2.08
C MET A 1 -54.82 -16.68 0.68
N ARG A 2 -54.52 -15.44 0.23
CA ARG A 2 -53.83 -15.08 -1.02
C ARG A 2 -53.91 -13.55 -1.16
N PHE A 3 -52.90 -12.84 -0.68
CA PHE A 3 -52.63 -11.49 -1.13
C PHE A 3 -51.15 -11.36 -1.42
N LEU A 4 -50.91 -10.96 -2.66
CA LEU A 4 -49.63 -10.75 -3.32
C LEU A 4 -48.86 -9.64 -2.62
N ALA A 5 -47.62 -9.89 -2.25
CA ALA A 5 -46.65 -8.81 -2.02
C ALA A 5 -45.23 -9.36 -2.27
N ALA A 6 -44.89 -9.48 -3.56
CA ALA A 6 -43.51 -9.64 -3.99
C ALA A 6 -42.77 -8.33 -3.68
N THR A 7 -42.03 -8.29 -2.58
CA THR A 7 -41.07 -7.22 -2.30
C THR A 7 -39.68 -7.74 -2.63
N PHE A 8 -39.22 -7.36 -3.82
CA PHE A 8 -37.86 -7.57 -4.31
C PHE A 8 -36.90 -6.75 -3.43
N LEU A 9 -36.25 -7.39 -2.45
CA LEU A 9 -35.13 -6.80 -1.72
C LEU A 9 -33.92 -6.78 -2.67
N LEU A 10 -33.64 -5.62 -3.28
CA LEU A 10 -32.38 -5.35 -3.97
C LEU A 10 -31.26 -5.28 -2.93
N LEU A 11 -30.57 -6.40 -2.69
CA LEU A 11 -29.28 -6.40 -1.99
C LEU A 11 -28.25 -5.72 -2.91
N ALA A 12 -27.95 -4.45 -2.64
CA ALA A 12 -26.74 -3.84 -3.15
C ALA A 12 -25.53 -4.52 -2.48
N LEU A 13 -24.92 -5.49 -3.15
CA LEU A 13 -23.60 -5.98 -2.77
C LEU A 13 -22.59 -4.87 -3.01
N SER A 14 -22.41 -3.99 -2.03
CA SER A 14 -21.23 -3.14 -1.96
C SER A 14 -20.03 -4.06 -1.80
N THR A 15 -19.24 -4.22 -2.86
CA THR A 15 -17.94 -4.89 -2.80
C THR A 15 -17.07 -4.09 -1.84
N ALA A 16 -16.96 -4.56 -0.61
CA ALA A 16 -15.95 -4.05 0.31
C ALA A 16 -14.60 -4.35 -0.35
N ALA A 17 -13.85 -3.29 -0.70
CA ALA A 17 -12.46 -3.44 -1.10
C ALA A 17 -11.71 -4.01 0.11
N GLN A 18 -11.49 -5.33 0.12
CA GLN A 18 -10.67 -5.97 1.13
C GLN A 18 -9.26 -5.39 0.96
N ALA A 19 -8.68 -4.86 2.03
CA ALA A 19 -7.24 -4.62 2.05
C ALA A 19 -6.56 -5.99 1.89
N GLU A 20 -5.66 -6.11 0.91
CA GLU A 20 -5.02 -7.37 0.54
C GLU A 20 -3.57 -7.36 1.06
N PRO A 21 -3.27 -8.11 2.14
CA PRO A 21 -1.91 -8.23 2.64
C PRO A 21 -1.05 -8.91 1.57
N VAL A 22 0.09 -8.31 1.29
CA VAL A 22 1.04 -8.83 0.30
C VAL A 22 2.22 -9.52 0.97
N GLN A 23 2.73 -10.55 0.32
CA GLN A 23 4.02 -11.15 0.66
C GLN A 23 5.12 -10.15 0.32
N PHE A 24 6.04 -9.93 1.26
CA PHE A 24 7.16 -9.02 1.08
C PHE A 24 8.46 -9.68 1.55
N LYS A 25 9.58 -9.21 0.99
CA LYS A 25 10.92 -9.55 1.45
C LYS A 25 11.50 -8.33 2.16
N ASP A 26 11.89 -8.50 3.42
CA ASP A 26 12.61 -7.46 4.15
C ASP A 26 14.00 -7.25 3.52
N CYS A 27 14.30 -6.00 3.17
CA CYS A 27 15.54 -5.59 2.53
C CYS A 27 16.51 -4.87 3.48
N GLY A 28 16.21 -4.78 4.78
CA GLY A 28 17.11 -4.19 5.78
C GLY A 28 16.43 -3.27 6.79
N SER A 29 15.28 -3.66 7.32
CA SER A 29 14.56 -2.89 8.34
C SER A 29 15.28 -2.95 9.70
N VAL A 30 16.31 -2.11 9.88
CA VAL A 30 17.13 -2.10 11.11
C VAL A 30 16.51 -1.27 12.23
N ASP A 31 15.87 -0.14 11.89
CA ASP A 31 15.32 0.83 12.84
C ASP A 31 13.84 0.61 13.16
N GLY A 32 13.26 -0.49 12.69
CA GLY A 32 11.87 -0.85 12.93
C GLY A 32 11.54 -2.25 12.42
N VAL A 33 10.38 -2.76 12.80
CA VAL A 33 9.89 -4.09 12.41
C VAL A 33 8.61 -3.94 11.61
N ILE A 34 8.63 -4.39 10.36
CA ILE A 34 7.44 -4.44 9.52
C ILE A 34 6.51 -5.52 10.06
N LYS A 35 5.25 -5.16 10.30
CA LYS A 35 4.19 -6.07 10.72
C LYS A 35 3.36 -6.55 9.55
N GLU A 36 3.10 -5.66 8.61
CA GLU A 36 2.21 -5.93 7.49
C GLU A 36 2.45 -4.93 6.36
N VAL A 37 2.32 -5.41 5.12
CA VAL A 37 2.27 -4.58 3.92
C VAL A 37 0.97 -4.91 3.20
N ASN A 38 0.17 -3.90 2.94
CA ASN A 38 -1.08 -3.99 2.20
C ASN A 38 -0.96 -3.15 0.94
N VAL A 39 -1.39 -3.70 -0.20
CA VAL A 39 -1.47 -2.99 -1.48
C VAL A 39 -2.88 -3.17 -2.02
N SER A 40 -3.53 -2.07 -2.40
CA SER A 40 -4.91 -2.12 -2.89
C SER A 40 -5.09 -1.24 -4.13
N PRO A 41 -5.70 -1.76 -5.20
CA PRO A 41 -6.11 -3.16 -5.37
C PRO A 41 -4.93 -4.09 -5.70
N CYS A 42 -4.87 -5.30 -5.12
CA CYS A 42 -3.92 -6.36 -5.47
C CYS A 42 -4.52 -7.77 -5.21
N PRO A 43 -5.50 -8.20 -6.01
CA PRO A 43 -6.23 -9.45 -5.77
C PRO A 43 -5.41 -10.71 -6.02
N THR A 44 -4.33 -10.59 -6.79
CA THR A 44 -3.39 -11.68 -7.06
C THR A 44 -1.96 -11.16 -6.96
N GLN A 45 -1.07 -12.00 -6.47
CA GLN A 45 0.35 -11.70 -6.32
C GLN A 45 1.19 -12.51 -7.32
N PRO A 46 2.21 -11.91 -7.97
CA PRO A 46 2.64 -10.51 -7.86
C PRO A 46 1.58 -9.51 -8.34
N CYS A 47 1.49 -8.34 -7.68
CA CYS A 47 0.49 -7.33 -8.01
C CYS A 47 0.60 -6.89 -9.47
N GLN A 48 -0.49 -7.02 -10.22
CA GLN A 48 -0.55 -6.53 -11.60
C GLN A 48 -0.86 -5.03 -11.59
N LEU A 49 0.20 -4.23 -11.75
CA LEU A 49 0.12 -2.77 -11.72
C LEU A 49 -0.06 -2.20 -13.13
N SER A 50 -1.27 -1.72 -13.43
CA SER A 50 -1.64 -1.18 -14.73
C SER A 50 -1.23 0.28 -14.88
N LYS A 51 -0.68 0.63 -16.04
CA LYS A 51 -0.32 2.02 -16.38
C LYS A 51 -1.56 2.93 -16.35
N GLY A 52 -1.35 4.17 -15.94
CA GLY A 52 -2.41 5.17 -15.74
C GLY A 52 -3.23 4.99 -14.47
N GLN A 53 -3.03 3.91 -13.72
CA GLN A 53 -3.73 3.66 -12.45
C GLN A 53 -2.89 4.07 -11.24
N SER A 54 -3.58 4.28 -10.11
CA SER A 54 -2.95 4.54 -8.82
C SER A 54 -3.34 3.49 -7.82
N TYR A 55 -2.34 2.96 -7.10
CA TYR A 55 -2.50 1.94 -6.08
C TYR A 55 -2.24 2.54 -4.71
N SER A 56 -3.01 2.11 -3.72
CA SER A 56 -2.81 2.51 -2.32
C SER A 56 -1.90 1.50 -1.63
N VAL A 57 -0.95 1.99 -0.84
CA VAL A 57 -0.05 1.18 -0.03
C VAL A 57 -0.24 1.56 1.43
N ASN A 58 -0.39 0.55 2.28
CA ASN A 58 -0.36 0.69 3.73
C ASN A 58 0.73 -0.21 4.30
N VAL A 59 1.72 0.38 4.99
CA VAL A 59 2.77 -0.36 5.69
C VAL A 59 2.60 -0.15 7.19
N THR A 60 2.24 -1.23 7.89
CA THR A 60 2.19 -1.24 9.35
C THR A 60 3.55 -1.67 9.89
N PHE A 61 4.16 -0.86 10.73
CA PHE A 61 5.48 -1.14 11.32
C PHE A 61 5.58 -0.63 12.75
N THR A 62 6.43 -1.27 13.55
CA THR A 62 6.82 -0.80 14.88
C THR A 62 8.18 -0.13 14.78
N SER A 63 8.33 1.11 15.25
CA SER A 63 9.62 1.80 15.27
C SER A 63 10.48 1.31 16.44
N ASN A 64 11.76 1.02 16.22
CA ASN A 64 12.72 0.70 17.28
C ASN A 64 13.49 1.93 17.77
N ILE A 65 13.29 3.08 17.13
CA ILE A 65 13.97 4.35 17.45
C ILE A 65 12.97 5.49 17.64
N GLN A 66 13.46 6.60 18.21
CA GLN A 66 12.77 7.88 18.15
C GLN A 66 13.26 8.66 16.94
N SER A 67 12.37 9.39 16.27
CA SER A 67 12.75 10.29 15.17
C SER A 67 11.83 11.51 15.12
N LYS A 68 12.39 12.69 14.80
CA LYS A 68 11.59 13.92 14.63
C LYS A 68 10.85 13.97 13.30
N SER A 69 11.37 13.27 12.29
CA SER A 69 10.87 13.26 10.92
C SER A 69 10.93 11.88 10.30
N SER A 70 10.25 11.69 9.18
CA SER A 70 10.38 10.47 8.37
C SER A 70 10.31 10.81 6.89
N LYS A 71 11.08 10.08 6.08
CA LYS A 71 11.12 10.26 4.63
C LYS A 71 10.94 8.92 3.95
N ALA A 72 9.91 8.81 3.12
CA ALA A 72 9.67 7.65 2.28
C ALA A 72 10.45 7.77 0.97
N VAL A 73 11.01 6.65 0.52
CA VAL A 73 11.73 6.51 -0.75
C VAL A 73 11.30 5.20 -1.40
N VAL A 74 10.98 5.24 -2.68
CA VAL A 74 10.53 4.06 -3.44
C VAL A 74 11.46 3.86 -4.63
N HIS A 75 11.83 2.60 -4.86
CA HIS A 75 12.61 2.18 -6.02
C HIS A 75 11.90 1.00 -6.70
N GLY A 76 11.87 1.01 -8.03
CA GLY A 76 11.58 -0.18 -8.83
C GLY A 76 12.89 -0.85 -9.22
N ILE A 77 12.97 -2.18 -9.16
CA ILE A 77 14.16 -2.91 -9.59
C ILE A 77 13.93 -3.44 -11.01
N LEU A 78 14.64 -2.89 -11.99
CA LEU A 78 14.55 -3.28 -13.40
C LEU A 78 15.85 -3.96 -13.81
N MET A 79 15.80 -5.25 -14.17
CA MET A 79 16.98 -6.05 -14.54
C MET A 79 18.11 -5.97 -13.49
N GLY A 80 17.76 -5.96 -12.20
CA GLY A 80 18.70 -5.85 -11.08
C GLY A 80 19.16 -4.42 -10.74
N VAL A 81 18.76 -3.41 -11.52
CA VAL A 81 19.12 -2.00 -11.29
C VAL A 81 18.00 -1.28 -10.55
N PRO A 82 18.27 -0.61 -9.41
CA PRO A 82 17.27 0.20 -8.72
C PRO A 82 17.04 1.52 -9.46
N VAL A 83 15.79 1.79 -9.81
CA VAL A 83 15.34 3.01 -10.48
C VAL A 83 14.40 3.76 -9.53
N PRO A 84 14.64 5.07 -9.25
CA PRO A 84 13.77 5.85 -8.39
C PRO A 84 12.33 5.91 -8.90
N PHE A 85 11.37 5.71 -8.00
CA PHE A 85 9.94 5.86 -8.28
C PHE A 85 9.42 7.06 -7.48
N PRO A 86 9.18 8.22 -8.12
CA PRO A 86 8.68 9.39 -7.42
C PRO A 86 7.29 9.15 -6.82
N ILE A 87 7.15 9.49 -5.54
CA ILE A 87 5.87 9.43 -4.82
C ILE A 87 5.34 10.85 -4.55
N PRO A 88 4.00 11.05 -4.48
CA PRO A 88 3.41 12.38 -4.35
C PRO A 88 3.79 13.11 -3.06
N GLU A 89 3.90 12.38 -1.95
CA GLU A 89 4.27 12.91 -0.65
C GLU A 89 5.40 12.06 -0.06
N PRO A 90 6.65 12.58 0.00
CA PRO A 90 7.76 11.85 0.59
C PRO A 90 7.86 11.99 2.11
N ASP A 91 7.18 12.97 2.74
CA ASP A 91 7.21 13.12 4.20
C ASP A 91 6.25 12.13 4.86
N GLY A 92 6.82 11.10 5.50
CA GLY A 92 6.02 10.05 6.16
C GLY A 92 5.15 10.60 7.29
N CYS A 93 5.53 11.73 7.90
CA CYS A 93 4.74 12.40 8.94
C CYS A 93 3.43 13.00 8.40
N LYS A 94 3.32 13.15 7.08
CA LYS A 94 2.09 13.57 6.38
C LYS A 94 1.35 12.40 5.73
N SER A 95 1.84 11.18 5.94
CA SER A 95 1.37 9.94 5.32
C SER A 95 0.96 8.92 6.37
N GLY A 96 0.16 9.31 7.36
CA GLY A 96 -0.38 8.43 8.40
C GLY A 96 0.50 8.24 9.65
N ILE A 97 1.75 8.72 9.64
CA ILE A 97 2.63 8.66 10.82
C ILE A 97 2.49 9.93 11.65
N ASN A 98 2.08 9.81 12.91
CA ASN A 98 2.09 10.96 13.81
C ASN A 98 3.49 11.21 14.38
N CYS A 99 4.12 12.29 13.95
CA CYS A 99 5.44 12.70 14.39
C CYS A 99 5.39 13.63 15.64
N PRO A 100 6.41 13.60 16.52
CA PRO A 100 7.63 12.79 16.43
C PRO A 100 7.36 11.28 16.63
N ILE A 101 8.10 10.47 15.88
CA ILE A 101 8.09 9.01 16.02
C ILE A 101 8.67 8.65 17.38
N GLN A 102 7.98 7.76 18.07
CA GLN A 102 8.37 7.23 19.36
C GLN A 102 8.87 5.79 19.20
N LYS A 103 9.87 5.44 20.02
CA LYS A 103 10.41 4.08 20.11
C LYS A 103 9.31 3.13 20.62
N ASP A 104 9.33 1.91 20.10
CA ASP A 104 8.45 0.78 20.39
C ASP A 104 6.95 1.03 20.10
N LYS A 105 6.64 2.08 19.34
CA LYS A 105 5.27 2.41 18.89
C LYS A 105 5.01 1.92 17.47
N THR A 106 3.80 1.39 17.25
CA THR A 106 3.33 0.94 15.94
C THR A 106 2.61 2.06 15.19
N TYR A 107 2.90 2.17 13.90
CA TYR A 107 2.35 3.15 12.98
C TYR A 107 1.91 2.48 11.69
N SER A 108 1.02 3.14 10.95
CA SER A 108 0.61 2.76 9.61
C SER A 108 0.95 3.89 8.64
N TYR A 109 1.94 3.64 7.78
CA TYR A 109 2.30 4.53 6.70
C TYR A 109 1.37 4.31 5.51
N LEU A 110 0.75 5.37 5.00
CA LEU A 110 -0.26 5.33 3.94
C LEU A 110 0.17 6.23 2.78
N ASN A 111 0.30 5.67 1.58
CA ASN A 111 0.59 6.48 0.40
C ASN A 111 -0.01 5.89 -0.88
N LYS A 112 0.07 6.64 -1.98
CA LYS A 112 -0.33 6.22 -3.31
C LYS A 112 0.87 6.06 -4.23
N LEU A 113 0.85 5.00 -5.02
CA LEU A 113 1.81 4.72 -6.08
C LEU A 113 1.15 4.91 -7.44
N PRO A 114 1.34 6.08 -8.09
CA PRO A 114 0.85 6.31 -9.45
C PRO A 114 1.73 5.60 -10.48
N VAL A 115 1.16 4.66 -11.23
CA VAL A 115 1.87 3.94 -12.30
C VAL A 115 1.78 4.78 -13.57
N LYS A 116 2.80 5.59 -13.85
CA LYS A 116 2.79 6.47 -15.02
C LYS A 116 2.86 5.68 -16.33
N SER A 117 2.26 6.26 -17.38
CA SER A 117 2.27 5.67 -18.73
C SER A 117 3.67 5.55 -19.33
N GLU A 118 4.60 6.42 -18.92
CA GLU A 118 6.00 6.42 -19.35
C GLU A 118 6.83 5.25 -18.79
N TYR A 119 6.34 4.56 -17.75
CA TYR A 119 7.06 3.44 -17.18
C TYR A 119 7.10 2.24 -18.14
N PRO A 120 8.21 1.49 -18.20
CA PRO A 120 8.30 0.31 -19.06
C PRO A 120 7.29 -0.75 -18.62
N SER A 121 6.71 -1.47 -19.58
CA SER A 121 5.96 -2.70 -19.25
C SER A 121 6.98 -3.79 -18.99
N VAL A 122 6.98 -4.34 -17.77
CA VAL A 122 7.80 -5.49 -17.42
C VAL A 122 6.88 -6.63 -17.01
N SER A 123 7.08 -7.79 -17.61
CA SER A 123 6.58 -9.07 -17.10
C SER A 123 7.73 -9.73 -16.34
N HIS A 124 7.43 -10.39 -15.22
CA HIS A 124 8.37 -11.30 -14.58
C HIS A 124 8.93 -12.26 -15.65
N LEU A 125 10.24 -12.16 -15.93
CA LEU A 125 11.01 -13.25 -16.52
C LEU A 125 11.35 -14.25 -15.42
#